data_AF-A0A161MSK7-F1
#
_entry.id   AF-A0A161MSK7-F1
#
_cell.length_a   1.000
_cell.length_b   1.000
_cell.length_c   1.000
_cell.angle_alpha   90.00
_cell.angle_beta   90.00
_cell.angle_gamma   90.00
#
_symmetry.space_group_name_H-M   'P 1'
#
loop_
_entity.id
_entity.type
_entity.pdbx_description
1 polymer ?
#
loop_
_entity_poly.entity_id
_entity_poly.type
_entity_poly.pdbx_seq_one_letter_code
_entity_poly.pdbx_strand_id
1 'polypeptide(L)'
;VITFNYVFDELEGQNKVYNVAIKQLIDKLFKGYNLTILAYGQTGSGKTFTMGTNYSGTGEMGVIPRAVYDIFDTIKTMENYAFHVSVSFLELYNESLYDLLTSKTRECSVVDLREINNEICIPGLTEVEVTDAMTTLNKLNEGSLGRTVGATGNECAVV
;
A
#
# COMPACT_ATOMS: atom_id res chain seq x y z
N VAL A 1 -12.37 -29.70 -1.95
CA VAL A 1 -10.99 -29.50 -1.44
C VAL A 1 -10.47 -28.23 -2.08
N ILE A 2 -9.98 -27.27 -1.30
CA ILE A 2 -9.40 -26.03 -1.80
C ILE A 2 -7.90 -26.09 -1.52
N THR A 3 -7.09 -25.72 -2.50
CA THR A 3 -5.64 -25.74 -2.41
C THR A 3 -5.13 -24.32 -2.58
N PHE A 4 -4.23 -23.91 -1.69
CA PHE A 4 -3.57 -22.61 -1.71
C PHE A 4 -2.06 -22.81 -1.77
N ASN A 5 -1.33 -21.79 -2.23
CA ASN A 5 0.13 -21.81 -2.18
C ASN A 5 0.65 -21.80 -0.73
N TYR A 6 -0.01 -21.02 0.13
CA TYR A 6 0.29 -20.89 1.55
C TYR A 6 -1.02 -20.80 2.34
N VAL A 7 -1.05 -21.41 3.52
CA VAL A 7 -2.16 -21.30 4.48
C VAL A 7 -1.51 -20.93 5.81
N PHE A 8 -1.99 -19.85 6.42
CA PHE A 8 -1.47 -19.35 7.68
C PHE A 8 -2.50 -19.52 8.81
N ASP A 9 -2.05 -19.94 9.98
CA ASP A 9 -2.89 -20.17 11.16
C ASP A 9 -2.95 -18.92 12.07
N GLU A 10 -3.90 -18.88 13.00
CA GLU A 10 -4.13 -17.75 13.92
C GLU A 10 -2.94 -17.44 14.85
N LEU A 11 -2.08 -18.43 15.08
CA LEU A 11 -0.87 -18.30 15.89
C LEU A 11 0.33 -17.76 15.09
N GLU A 12 0.20 -17.60 13.78
CA GLU A 12 1.28 -17.15 12.93
C GLU A 12 1.31 -15.62 12.82
N GLY A 13 2.41 -15.03 13.28
CA GLY A 13 2.59 -13.58 13.26
C GLY A 13 2.83 -13.02 11.85
N GLN A 14 2.66 -11.70 11.74
CA GLN A 14 2.84 -10.92 10.51
C GLN A 14 4.22 -11.10 9.89
N ASN A 15 5.25 -11.29 10.72
CA ASN A 15 6.60 -11.55 10.23
C ASN A 15 6.66 -12.82 9.35
N LYS A 16 5.97 -13.89 9.75
CA LYS A 16 5.97 -15.16 9.01
C LYS A 16 5.20 -15.02 7.70
N VAL A 17 4.02 -14.39 7.73
CA VAL A 17 3.22 -14.09 6.54
C VAL A 17 4.05 -13.34 5.51
N TYR A 18 4.72 -12.26 5.93
CA TYR A 18 5.54 -11.45 5.04
C TYR A 18 6.74 -12.22 4.45
N ASN A 19 7.52 -12.89 5.31
CA ASN A 19 8.74 -13.57 4.87
C ASN A 19 8.46 -14.75 3.93
N VAL A 20 7.37 -15.49 4.15
CA VAL A 20 7.03 -16.67 3.34
C VAL A 20 6.33 -16.27 2.05
N ALA A 21 5.31 -15.42 2.12
CA ALA A 21 4.45 -15.15 0.97
C ALA A 21 4.90 -13.93 0.14
N ILE A 22 5.51 -12.92 0.75
CA ILE A 22 5.66 -11.59 0.14
C ILE A 22 7.11 -11.24 -0.20
N LYS A 23 8.07 -11.54 0.67
CA LYS A 23 9.46 -11.07 0.53
C LYS A 23 10.09 -11.41 -0.84
N GLN A 24 9.88 -12.64 -1.32
CA GLN A 24 10.37 -13.08 -2.64
C GLN A 24 9.72 -12.34 -3.82
N LEU A 25 8.55 -11.73 -3.63
CA LEU A 25 7.89 -10.91 -4.65
C LEU A 25 8.55 -9.53 -4.76
N ILE A 26 9.06 -8.98 -3.65
CA ILE A 26 9.81 -7.72 -3.65
C ILE A 26 11.08 -7.86 -4.50
N ASP A 27 11.76 -9.01 -4.45
CA ASP A 27 12.92 -9.28 -5.32
C ASP A 27 12.58 -9.23 -6.82
N LYS A 28 11.31 -9.50 -7.20
CA LYS A 28 10.86 -9.40 -8.60
C LYS A 28 10.65 -7.95 -9.02
N LEU A 29 10.32 -7.04 -8.10
CA LEU A 29 10.19 -5.61 -8.39
C LEU A 29 11.50 -5.07 -9.00
N PHE A 30 12.63 -5.41 -8.41
CA PHE A 30 13.97 -5.01 -8.89
C PHE A 30 14.43 -5.71 -10.18
N LYS A 31 13.66 -6.69 -10.67
CA LYS A 31 13.85 -7.32 -11.99
C LYS A 31 12.98 -6.68 -13.07
N GLY A 32 12.25 -5.61 -12.74
CA GLY A 32 11.38 -4.89 -13.67
C GLY A 32 9.96 -5.45 -13.78
N TYR A 33 9.50 -6.26 -12.80
CA TYR A 33 8.12 -6.74 -12.77
C TYR A 33 7.23 -5.84 -11.94
N ASN A 34 6.01 -5.59 -12.42
CA ASN A 34 4.96 -4.97 -11.63
C ASN A 34 4.46 -5.95 -10.56
N LEU A 35 4.29 -5.47 -9.33
CA LEU A 35 3.80 -6.24 -8.21
C LEU A 35 2.51 -5.63 -7.66
N THR A 36 1.50 -6.47 -7.44
CA THR A 36 0.25 -6.10 -6.77
C THR A 36 -0.04 -7.11 -5.68
N ILE A 37 -0.29 -6.63 -4.47
CA ILE A 37 -0.68 -7.44 -3.32
C ILE A 37 -2.05 -6.93 -2.87
N LEU A 38 -3.04 -7.82 -2.88
CA LEU A 38 -4.42 -7.50 -2.54
C LEU A 38 -4.85 -8.30 -1.32
N ALA A 39 -5.36 -7.62 -0.29
CA ALA A 39 -6.00 -8.28 0.84
C ALA A 39 -7.52 -8.39 0.63
N TYR A 40 -8.04 -9.61 0.60
CA TYR A 40 -9.47 -9.89 0.38
C TYR A 40 -10.06 -10.75 1.51
N GLY A 41 -11.31 -10.47 1.87
CA GLY A 41 -12.04 -11.14 2.95
C GLY A 41 -13.19 -10.31 3.50
N GLN A 42 -14.01 -10.90 4.37
CA GLN A 42 -15.14 -10.21 5.00
C GLN A 42 -14.69 -9.09 5.96
N THR A 43 -15.60 -8.18 6.32
CA THR A 43 -15.32 -7.15 7.34
C THR A 43 -14.93 -7.82 8.67
N GLY A 44 -13.90 -7.28 9.34
CA GLY A 44 -13.35 -7.86 10.56
C GLY A 44 -12.40 -9.04 10.36
N SER A 45 -12.16 -9.52 9.14
CA SER A 45 -11.27 -10.67 8.88
C SER A 45 -9.76 -10.35 8.94
N GLY A 46 -9.39 -9.15 9.38
CA GLY A 46 -7.97 -8.77 9.52
C GLY A 46 -7.28 -8.16 8.29
N LYS A 47 -7.98 -7.78 7.21
CA LYS A 47 -7.35 -7.16 6.01
C LYS A 47 -6.44 -5.96 6.34
N THR A 48 -6.98 -4.98 7.06
CA THR A 48 -6.24 -3.78 7.50
C THR A 48 -5.09 -4.14 8.45
N PHE A 49 -5.29 -5.15 9.29
CA PHE A 49 -4.25 -5.67 10.17
C PHE A 49 -3.10 -6.25 9.34
N THR A 50 -3.37 -7.19 8.43
CA THR A 50 -2.36 -7.82 7.56
C THR A 50 -1.62 -6.80 6.69
N MET A 51 -2.33 -5.86 6.04
CA MET A 51 -1.68 -4.85 5.20
C MET A 51 -0.91 -3.80 6.00
N GLY A 52 -1.40 -3.43 7.19
CA GLY A 52 -0.71 -2.47 8.06
C GLY A 52 -0.87 -1.00 7.63
N THR A 53 -1.98 -0.64 6.99
CA THR A 53 -2.22 0.74 6.50
C THR A 53 -2.27 1.79 7.61
N ASN A 54 -2.58 1.39 8.85
CA ASN A 54 -2.67 2.29 10.01
C ASN A 54 -1.44 2.19 10.94
N TYR A 55 -0.27 1.85 10.40
CA TYR A 55 0.93 1.69 11.21
C TYR A 55 1.36 3.04 11.82
N SER A 56 1.31 3.14 13.15
CA SER A 56 1.68 4.33 13.92
C SER A 56 3.08 4.25 14.53
N GLY A 57 3.91 3.28 14.12
CA GLY A 57 5.22 3.02 14.74
C GLY A 57 5.16 2.12 15.98
N THR A 58 3.97 1.68 16.39
CA THR A 58 3.76 0.80 17.56
C THR A 58 3.05 -0.49 17.15
N GLY A 59 3.45 -1.62 17.74
CA GLY A 59 2.86 -2.93 17.43
C GLY A 59 3.56 -3.70 16.29
N GLU A 60 2.92 -4.77 15.83
CA GLU A 60 3.49 -5.63 14.79
C GLU A 60 3.29 -5.01 13.39
N MET A 61 4.39 -4.83 12.66
CA MET A 61 4.34 -4.33 11.28
C MET A 61 3.60 -5.30 10.36
N GLY A 62 2.64 -4.78 9.59
CA GLY A 62 1.99 -5.50 8.49
C GLY A 62 2.84 -5.55 7.22
N VAL A 63 2.22 -5.90 6.09
CA VAL A 63 2.89 -6.07 4.81
C VAL A 63 3.46 -4.77 4.25
N ILE A 64 2.70 -3.67 4.23
CA ILE A 64 3.12 -2.38 3.65
C ILE A 64 4.39 -1.84 4.31
N PRO A 65 4.46 -1.65 5.65
CA PRO A 65 5.68 -1.13 6.27
C PRO A 65 6.90 -2.02 6.04
N ARG A 66 6.73 -3.35 6.07
CA ARG A 66 7.84 -4.28 5.80
C ARG A 66 8.32 -4.20 4.35
N ALA A 67 7.40 -4.13 3.39
CA ALA A 67 7.73 -3.99 1.97
C ALA A 67 8.48 -2.69 1.71
N VAL A 68 8.01 -1.57 2.28
CA VAL A 68 8.68 -0.26 2.14
C VAL A 68 10.12 -0.32 2.69
N TYR A 69 10.33 -0.88 3.89
CA TYR A 69 11.68 -1.04 4.44
C TYR A 69 12.57 -1.91 3.55
N ASP A 70 12.10 -3.09 3.13
CA ASP A 70 12.87 -3.99 2.26
C ASP A 70 13.19 -3.35 0.90
N ILE A 71 12.28 -2.56 0.31
CA ILE A 71 12.52 -1.81 -0.93
C ILE A 71 13.67 -0.82 -0.72
N PHE A 72 13.58 0.05 0.29
CA PHE A 72 14.62 1.06 0.51
C PHE A 72 15.95 0.45 0.95
N ASP A 73 15.95 -0.65 1.70
CA ASP A 73 17.19 -1.36 2.05
C ASP A 73 17.82 -2.01 0.83
N THR A 74 17.03 -2.58 -0.08
CA THR A 74 17.54 -3.12 -1.35
C THR A 74 18.13 -2.01 -2.23
N ILE A 75 17.45 -0.86 -2.34
CA ILE A 75 17.94 0.31 -3.07
C ILE A 75 19.33 0.74 -2.57
N LYS A 76 19.53 0.80 -1.25
CA LYS A 76 20.84 1.17 -0.65
C LYS A 76 21.96 0.20 -1.02
N THR A 77 21.65 -1.08 -1.24
CA THR A 77 22.65 -2.09 -1.63
C THR A 77 23.01 -2.04 -3.11
N MET A 78 22.20 -1.37 -3.94
CA MET A 78 22.36 -1.31 -5.39
C MET A 78 23.08 -0.04 -5.85
N GLU A 79 24.36 0.09 -5.50
CA GLU A 79 25.18 1.30 -5.76
C GLU A 79 25.34 1.65 -7.26
N ASN A 80 25.11 0.69 -8.17
CA ASN A 80 25.26 0.88 -9.62
C ASN A 80 24.01 1.49 -10.29
N TYR A 81 22.96 1.80 -9.54
CA TYR A 81 21.68 2.26 -10.06
C TYR A 81 21.26 3.58 -9.41
N ALA A 82 20.65 4.46 -10.21
CA ALA A 82 19.94 5.63 -9.70
C ALA A 82 18.44 5.29 -9.64
N PHE A 83 17.86 5.38 -8.44
CA PHE A 83 16.43 5.15 -8.22
C PHE A 83 15.71 6.46 -8.02
N HIS A 84 14.53 6.57 -8.63
CA HIS A 84 13.53 7.58 -8.30
C HIS A 84 12.32 6.85 -7.75
N VAL A 85 11.89 7.22 -6.55
CA VAL A 85 10.78 6.56 -5.84
C VAL A 85 9.72 7.61 -5.54
N SER A 86 8.50 7.36 -5.99
CA SER A 86 7.32 8.16 -5.65
C SER A 86 6.27 7.28 -4.98
N VAL A 87 5.44 7.92 -4.16
CA VAL A 87 4.28 7.28 -3.51
C VAL A 87 3.02 8.05 -3.87
N SER A 88 1.97 7.29 -4.18
CA SER A 88 0.60 7.78 -4.30
C SER A 88 -0.29 6.96 -3.37
N PHE A 89 -1.38 7.56 -2.90
CA PHE A 89 -2.33 6.86 -2.04
C PHE A 89 -3.76 7.27 -2.39
N LEU A 90 -4.59 6.28 -2.70
CA LEU A 90 -5.95 6.46 -3.20
C LEU A 90 -6.93 5.64 -2.36
N GLU A 91 -8.16 6.14 -2.26
CA GLU A 91 -9.30 5.44 -1.69
C GLU A 91 -10.39 5.30 -2.75
N LEU A 92 -10.88 4.08 -2.97
CA LEU A 92 -12.12 3.84 -3.69
C LEU A 92 -13.27 3.80 -2.68
N TYR A 93 -14.18 4.77 -2.76
CA TYR A 93 -15.36 4.85 -1.90
C TYR A 93 -16.57 5.27 -2.72
N ASN A 94 -17.67 4.50 -2.62
CA ASN A 94 -18.91 4.75 -3.35
C ASN A 94 -18.69 5.03 -4.86
N GLU A 95 -17.95 4.12 -5.52
CA GLU A 95 -17.59 4.19 -6.95
C GLU A 95 -16.75 5.41 -7.37
N SER A 96 -16.30 6.22 -6.41
CA SER A 96 -15.46 7.39 -6.65
C SER A 96 -14.06 7.18 -6.07
N LEU A 97 -13.03 7.61 -6.79
CA LEU A 97 -11.65 7.55 -6.33
C LEU A 97 -11.26 8.89 -5.70
N TYR A 98 -10.69 8.82 -4.51
CA TYR A 98 -10.21 9.98 -3.76
C TYR A 98 -8.71 9.89 -3.57
N ASP A 99 -8.00 10.95 -3.94
CA ASP A 99 -6.59 11.13 -3.61
C ASP A 99 -6.44 11.43 -2.10
N LEU A 100 -5.67 10.62 -1.40
CA LEU A 100 -5.43 10.75 0.04
C LEU A 100 -4.17 11.53 0.39
N LEU A 101 -3.30 11.84 -0.59
CA LEU A 101 -2.07 12.62 -0.38
C LEU A 101 -2.19 14.07 -0.84
N THR A 102 -3.31 14.43 -1.46
CA THR A 102 -3.55 15.80 -1.90
C THR A 102 -3.76 16.75 -0.72
N SER A 103 -3.38 18.02 -0.90
CA SER A 103 -3.69 19.11 0.04
C SER A 103 -5.10 19.67 -0.13
N LYS A 104 -5.85 19.18 -1.13
CA LYS A 104 -7.23 19.60 -1.41
C LYS A 104 -8.20 19.04 -0.37
N THR A 105 -9.37 19.68 -0.27
CA THR A 105 -10.51 19.13 0.46
C THR A 105 -10.98 17.83 -0.19
N ARG A 106 -11.65 16.95 0.57
CA ARG A 106 -12.15 15.66 0.08
C ARG A 106 -13.06 15.78 -1.14
N GLU A 107 -13.87 16.83 -1.21
CA GLU A 107 -14.74 17.10 -2.38
C GLU A 107 -13.95 17.40 -3.65
N CYS A 108 -12.76 17.99 -3.50
CA CYS A 108 -11.87 18.35 -4.61
C CYS A 108 -10.74 17.32 -4.83
N SER A 109 -10.72 16.22 -4.07
CA SER A 109 -9.73 15.14 -4.21
C SER A 109 -10.19 14.00 -5.10
N VAL A 110 -11.36 14.12 -5.72
CA VAL A 110 -11.88 13.12 -6.67
C VAL A 110 -11.01 13.07 -7.92
N VAL A 111 -10.61 11.88 -8.31
CA VAL A 111 -9.80 11.60 -9.51
C VAL A 111 -10.47 10.53 -10.38
N ASP A 112 -10.18 10.56 -11.68
CA ASP A 112 -10.77 9.61 -12.64
C ASP A 112 -9.72 8.64 -13.18
N LEU A 113 -10.10 7.38 -13.37
CA LEU A 113 -9.33 6.42 -14.14
C LEU A 113 -9.46 6.72 -15.63
N ARG A 114 -8.35 6.69 -16.36
CA ARG A 114 -8.31 6.84 -17.82
C ARG A 114 -7.39 5.79 -18.42
N GLU A 115 -7.72 5.37 -19.64
CA GLU A 115 -6.85 4.53 -20.46
C GLU A 115 -6.14 5.42 -21.48
N ILE A 116 -4.80 5.44 -21.44
CA ILE A 116 -3.94 6.18 -22.37
C ILE A 116 -2.96 5.18 -22.96
N ASN A 117 -2.96 5.00 -24.29
CA ASN A 117 -2.06 4.06 -24.98
C ASN A 117 -2.08 2.63 -24.42
N ASN A 118 -3.26 2.10 -24.07
CA ASN A 118 -3.45 0.80 -23.41
C ASN A 118 -2.84 0.69 -21.98
N GLU A 119 -2.48 1.82 -21.37
CA GLU A 119 -2.06 1.89 -19.98
C GLU A 119 -3.14 2.58 -19.14
N ILE A 120 -3.45 2.01 -17.98
CA ILE A 120 -4.38 2.60 -17.02
C ILE A 120 -3.63 3.67 -16.23
N CYS A 121 -4.13 4.91 -16.28
CA CYS A 121 -3.56 6.07 -15.59
C CYS A 121 -4.65 6.78 -14.78
N ILE A 122 -4.25 7.53 -13.75
CA ILE A 122 -5.14 8.37 -12.95
C ILE A 122 -4.64 9.81 -13.04
N PRO A 123 -5.08 10.60 -14.03
CA PRO A 123 -4.60 11.96 -14.21
C PRO A 123 -4.96 12.85 -13.00
N GLY A 124 -3.98 13.60 -12.50
CA GLY A 124 -4.15 14.47 -11.36
C GLY A 124 -4.02 13.79 -10.00
N LEU A 125 -3.69 12.48 -9.96
CA LEU A 125 -3.26 11.81 -8.74
C LEU A 125 -1.96 12.43 -8.24
N THR A 126 -1.91 12.74 -6.95
CA THR A 126 -0.73 13.30 -6.31
C THR A 126 0.33 12.21 -6.17
N GLU A 127 1.48 12.44 -6.80
CA GLU A 127 2.70 11.64 -6.62
C GLU A 127 3.68 12.44 -5.76
N VAL A 128 4.06 11.87 -4.63
CA VAL A 128 5.03 12.48 -3.72
C VAL A 128 6.34 11.74 -3.83
N GLU A 129 7.40 12.45 -4.22
CA GLU A 129 8.75 11.88 -4.23
C GLU A 129 9.20 11.58 -2.80
N VAL A 130 9.80 10.41 -2.60
CA VAL A 130 10.25 9.93 -1.30
C VAL A 130 11.67 9.39 -1.38
N THR A 131 12.49 9.76 -0.40
CA THR A 131 13.92 9.40 -0.37
C THR A 131 14.22 8.26 0.60
N ASP A 132 13.30 7.94 1.49
CA ASP A 132 13.50 6.95 2.54
C ASP A 132 12.19 6.32 3.01
N ALA A 133 12.33 5.18 3.69
CA ALA A 133 11.20 4.41 4.21
C ALA A 133 10.38 5.19 5.23
N MET A 134 11.01 6.01 6.09
CA MET A 134 10.30 6.73 7.15
C MET A 134 9.42 7.82 6.55
N THR A 135 9.95 8.61 5.62
CA THR A 135 9.19 9.63 4.88
C THR A 135 8.00 9.01 4.14
N THR A 136 8.21 7.85 3.51
CA THR A 136 7.14 7.11 2.83
C THR A 136 6.03 6.69 3.80
N LEU A 137 6.38 6.09 4.94
CA LEU A 137 5.41 5.65 5.94
C LEU A 137 4.68 6.82 6.60
N ASN A 138 5.37 7.94 6.82
CA ASN A 138 4.74 9.15 7.33
C ASN A 138 3.67 9.68 6.36
N LYS A 139 3.94 9.68 5.05
CA LYS A 139 2.95 10.08 4.03
C LYS A 139 1.74 9.16 4.00
N LEU A 140 1.95 7.85 4.11
CA LEU A 140 0.85 6.88 4.20
C LEU A 140 0.03 7.04 5.49
N ASN A 141 0.66 7.40 6.60
CA ASN A 141 -0.02 7.69 7.86
C ASN A 141 -0.86 8.98 7.75
N GLU A 142 -0.30 10.05 7.18
CA GLU A 142 -1.02 11.30 6.88
C GLU A 142 -2.29 11.02 6.06
N GLY A 143 -2.18 10.24 4.97
CA GLY A 143 -3.34 9.86 4.16
C GLY A 143 -4.34 8.98 4.89
N SER A 144 -3.88 8.08 5.77
CA SER A 144 -4.75 7.22 6.59
C SER A 144 -5.54 7.99 7.65
N LEU A 145 -4.97 9.08 8.20
CA LEU A 145 -5.68 9.99 9.09
C LEU A 145 -6.78 10.74 8.31
N GLY A 146 -6.49 11.21 7.10
CA GLY A 146 -7.47 11.84 6.21
C GLY A 146 -8.66 10.92 5.89
N ARG A 147 -8.40 9.61 5.75
CA ARG A 147 -9.45 8.59 5.58
C ARG A 147 -10.41 8.52 6.78
N THR A 148 -9.85 8.53 7.99
CA THR A 148 -10.62 8.33 9.24
C THR A 148 -11.56 9.50 9.53
N VAL A 149 -11.18 10.72 9.15
CA VAL A 149 -11.98 11.94 9.38
C VAL A 149 -13.22 12.01 8.45
N GLY A 150 -13.22 11.30 7.32
CA GLY A 150 -14.35 11.26 6.38
C GLY A 150 -15.32 10.09 6.57
N ALA A 151 -14.98 9.09 7.40
CA ALA A 151 -15.76 7.87 7.54
C ALA A 151 -16.72 7.93 8.75
N THR A 152 -17.98 8.33 8.52
CA THR A 152 -19.10 8.05 9.44
C THR A 152 -19.76 6.69 9.19
N GLY A 153 -19.17 5.83 8.36
CA GLY A 153 -19.65 4.48 8.08
C GLY A 153 -18.48 3.50 8.02
N ASN A 154 -18.56 2.43 8.80
CA ASN A 154 -17.68 1.27 8.70
C ASN A 154 -17.83 0.63 7.32
N GLU A 155 -17.03 1.01 6.33
CA GLU A 155 -17.02 0.28 5.07
C GLU A 155 -15.66 0.28 4.37
N CYS A 156 -15.52 -0.78 3.59
CA CYS A 156 -14.29 -1.41 3.17
C CYS A 156 -13.56 -0.58 2.11
N ALA A 157 -12.34 -0.12 2.37
CA ALA A 157 -11.45 0.38 1.34
C ALA A 157 -10.34 -0.65 1.13
N VAL A 158 -10.39 -1.28 -0.03
CA VAL A 158 -9.35 -2.11 -0.62
C VAL A 158 -8.07 -1.28 -0.74
N VAL A 159 -6.96 -1.85 -0.28
CA VAL A 159 -5.59 -1.48 -0.70
C VAL A 159 -4.99 -2.70 -1.35
#